data_AF-A0A8S1CPT9-F1
#
_entry.id   AF-A0A8S1CPT9-F1
#
_cell.length_a   1.000
_cell.length_b   1.000
_cell.length_c   1.000
_cell.angle_alpha   90.00
_cell.angle_beta   90.00
_cell.angle_gamma   90.00
#
_symmetry.space_group_name_H-M   'P 1'
#
loop_
_entity.id
_entity.type
_entity.pdbx_description
1 polymer ?
#
loop_
_entity_poly.entity_id
_entity_poly.type
_entity_poly.pdbx_seq_one_letter_code
_entity_poly.pdbx_strand_id
1 'polypeptide(L)'
;MRATERTSSEGASLHSEVARLGGTMRSLLCFVVLCAATALSQGEKTKTEEVEELLNASDQLDFGGASDLVLFLGSTGVGKSTLSKFITHNPSLQSVKIGSSFVFTDNGTISTITSKSMTLLPNIYKDPETKQLIVDCPGFSDTREEKYEIAASFFVKKVLEYGKKLKIILVENHFSLTEGADRFGFKRLLKHVSELIPNVERLRGSLALIATKVINQGIPDDEEKADILSFMSNFANDLRNDLTVQKQNETLFKTTEGILKALETLYGDGSGNNVALFRKPNRAGDPWQSSILLKCYQDIRALIFHTTPWIDNQNQ
;
A
#
# COMPACT_ATOMS: atom_id res chain seq x y z
N MET A 1 36.23 -19.97 32.94
CA MET A 1 37.09 -19.11 32.09
C MET A 1 36.79 -19.47 30.64
N ARG A 2 36.42 -18.50 29.79
CA ARG A 2 35.84 -18.60 28.42
C ARG A 2 34.31 -18.71 28.32
N ALA A 3 33.61 -17.59 28.56
CA ALA A 3 32.26 -17.36 28.04
C ALA A 3 31.86 -15.86 27.98
N THR A 4 32.81 -14.92 27.94
CA THR A 4 32.53 -13.48 28.08
C THR A 4 33.16 -12.57 27.01
N GLU A 5 33.67 -13.12 25.90
CA GLU A 5 34.37 -12.32 24.87
C GLU A 5 33.67 -12.27 23.50
N ARG A 6 32.46 -12.80 23.33
CA ARG A 6 31.76 -12.78 22.02
C ARG A 6 30.72 -11.66 21.84
N THR A 7 30.28 -10.98 22.89
CA THR A 7 29.23 -9.96 22.79
C THR A 7 29.75 -8.55 22.47
N SER A 8 31.07 -8.29 22.59
CA SER A 8 31.63 -6.96 22.35
C SER A 8 31.99 -6.69 20.88
N SER A 9 32.21 -7.72 20.05
CA SER A 9 32.56 -7.55 18.64
C SER A 9 31.33 -7.35 17.74
N GLU A 10 30.18 -7.92 18.08
CA GLU A 10 28.93 -7.79 17.29
C GLU A 10 28.28 -6.41 17.47
N GLY A 11 28.29 -5.86 18.70
CA GLY A 11 27.78 -4.50 18.95
C GLY A 11 28.59 -3.38 18.27
N ALA A 12 29.91 -3.59 18.09
CA ALA A 12 30.76 -2.64 17.39
C ALA A 12 30.50 -2.60 15.88
N SER A 13 30.05 -3.72 15.29
CA SER A 13 29.73 -3.82 13.86
C SER A 13 28.48 -3.00 13.51
N LEU A 14 27.39 -3.19 14.26
CA LEU A 14 26.12 -2.46 14.10
C LEU A 14 26.29 -0.94 14.26
N HIS A 15 27.08 -0.49 15.24
CA HIS A 15 27.35 0.94 15.45
C HIS A 15 28.08 1.58 14.26
N SER A 16 28.98 0.85 13.61
CA SER A 16 29.74 1.34 12.45
C SER A 16 28.88 1.45 11.17
N GLU A 17 27.84 0.64 11.07
CA GLU A 17 26.92 0.56 9.94
C GLU A 17 25.81 1.61 10.05
N VAL A 18 25.26 1.81 11.27
CA VAL A 18 24.37 2.94 11.62
C VAL A 18 25.04 4.29 11.33
N ALA A 19 26.36 4.39 11.53
CA ALA A 19 27.12 5.60 11.25
C ALA A 19 27.20 5.95 9.75
N ARG A 20 26.96 5.00 8.83
CA ARG A 20 26.99 5.22 7.37
C ARG A 20 25.63 5.61 6.78
N LEU A 21 24.55 5.47 7.54
CA LEU A 21 23.20 5.79 7.08
C LEU A 21 22.90 7.30 7.26
N GLY A 22 22.13 7.87 6.33
CA GLY A 22 21.63 9.25 6.42
C GLY A 22 20.74 9.49 7.65
N GLY A 23 20.58 10.74 8.06
CA GLY A 23 19.93 11.11 9.34
C GLY A 23 18.53 10.49 9.56
N THR A 24 17.73 10.36 8.50
CA THR A 24 16.38 9.78 8.55
C THR A 24 16.37 8.25 8.69
N MET A 25 17.38 7.56 8.13
CA MET A 25 17.58 6.11 8.32
C MET A 25 18.15 5.80 9.70
N ARG A 26 19.01 6.66 10.25
CA ARG A 26 19.44 6.53 11.65
C ARG A 26 18.27 6.60 12.62
N SER A 27 17.30 7.49 12.39
CA SER A 27 16.13 7.60 13.28
C SER A 27 15.20 6.38 13.19
N LEU A 28 14.98 5.82 12.00
CA LEU A 28 14.12 4.64 11.83
C LEU A 28 14.82 3.37 12.29
N LEU A 29 16.10 3.20 11.97
CA LEU A 29 16.89 2.09 12.47
C LEU A 29 17.04 2.19 13.99
N CYS A 30 17.23 3.39 14.56
CA CYS A 30 17.14 3.58 16.01
C CYS A 30 15.76 3.18 16.54
N PHE A 31 14.66 3.53 15.88
CA PHE A 31 13.33 3.15 16.33
C PHE A 31 13.10 1.63 16.27
N VAL A 32 13.51 0.97 15.17
CA VAL A 32 13.45 -0.49 15.03
C VAL A 32 14.36 -1.18 16.04
N VAL A 33 15.56 -0.65 16.28
CA VAL A 33 16.50 -1.13 17.31
C VAL A 33 15.95 -0.87 18.72
N LEU A 34 15.27 0.25 18.96
CA LEU A 34 14.65 0.56 20.25
C LEU A 34 13.45 -0.36 20.52
N CYS A 35 12.63 -0.63 19.50
CA CYS A 35 11.54 -1.61 19.54
C CYS A 35 12.06 -3.05 19.75
N ALA A 36 13.17 -3.41 19.09
CA ALA A 36 13.85 -4.67 19.32
C ALA A 36 14.44 -4.76 20.75
N ALA A 37 15.00 -3.65 21.26
CA ALA A 37 15.52 -3.57 22.62
C ALA A 37 14.44 -3.63 23.70
N THR A 38 13.25 -3.05 23.47
CA THR A 38 12.10 -3.23 24.37
C THR A 38 11.53 -4.65 24.31
N ALA A 39 11.55 -5.33 23.15
CA ALA A 39 11.20 -6.75 23.07
C ALA A 39 12.21 -7.65 23.81
N LEU A 40 13.51 -7.31 23.75
CA LEU A 40 14.57 -8.01 24.50
C LEU A 40 14.42 -7.86 26.03
N SER A 41 13.94 -6.71 26.52
CA SER A 41 13.68 -6.51 27.96
C SER A 41 12.48 -7.32 28.46
N GLN A 42 11.60 -7.77 27.56
CA GLN A 42 10.45 -8.64 27.86
C GLN A 42 10.74 -10.14 27.67
N GLY A 43 11.96 -10.53 27.28
CA GLY A 43 12.39 -11.93 27.18
C GLY A 43 11.96 -12.66 25.91
N GLU A 44 11.51 -11.96 24.87
CA GLU A 44 11.05 -12.54 23.60
C GLU A 44 12.16 -12.63 22.55
N LYS A 45 13.13 -13.55 22.74
CA LYS A 45 14.27 -13.73 21.81
C LYS A 45 13.88 -14.01 20.35
N THR A 46 12.75 -14.67 20.11
CA THR A 46 12.32 -15.08 18.76
C THR A 46 11.81 -13.93 17.88
N LYS A 47 11.35 -12.81 18.47
CA LYS A 47 10.83 -11.68 17.69
C LYS A 47 11.93 -10.84 17.04
N THR A 48 13.12 -10.82 17.61
CA THR A 48 14.24 -10.02 17.10
C THR A 48 14.89 -10.68 15.88
N GLU A 49 15.06 -12.01 15.90
CA GLU A 49 15.62 -12.80 14.80
C GLU A 49 14.74 -12.69 13.54
N GLU A 50 13.41 -12.76 13.68
CA GLU A 50 12.47 -12.62 12.56
C GLU A 50 12.53 -11.21 11.91
N VAL A 51 12.66 -10.15 12.72
CA VAL A 51 12.79 -8.78 12.19
C VAL A 51 14.13 -8.59 11.49
N GLU A 52 15.21 -9.14 12.05
CA GLU A 52 16.54 -9.10 11.43
C GLU A 52 16.58 -9.88 10.12
N GLU A 53 15.93 -11.04 10.03
CA GLU A 53 15.74 -11.77 8.78
C GLU A 53 14.98 -10.95 7.73
N LEU A 54 13.92 -10.25 8.12
CA LEU A 54 13.17 -9.36 7.21
C LEU A 54 14.01 -8.18 6.71
N LEU A 55 14.83 -7.60 7.59
CA LEU A 55 15.77 -6.53 7.23
C LEU A 55 16.85 -7.06 6.28
N ASN A 56 17.43 -8.22 6.55
CA ASN A 56 18.44 -8.84 5.68
C ASN A 56 17.88 -9.24 4.31
N ALA A 57 16.64 -9.75 4.27
CA ALA A 57 15.95 -10.04 3.02
C ALA A 57 15.67 -8.76 2.21
N SER A 58 15.52 -7.61 2.89
CA SER A 58 15.31 -6.33 2.21
C SER A 58 16.50 -5.91 1.35
N ASP A 59 17.73 -6.30 1.70
CA ASP A 59 18.94 -5.96 0.92
C ASP A 59 19.06 -6.80 -0.36
N GLN A 60 18.24 -7.85 -0.47
CA GLN A 60 18.10 -8.65 -1.69
C GLN A 60 17.02 -8.09 -2.63
N LEU A 61 16.29 -7.04 -2.24
CA LEU A 61 15.33 -6.38 -3.13
C LEU A 61 16.09 -5.64 -4.23
N ASP A 62 16.17 -6.29 -5.39
CA ASP A 62 16.73 -5.70 -6.59
C ASP A 62 15.64 -5.01 -7.41
N PHE A 63 15.67 -3.68 -7.41
CA PHE A 63 14.85 -2.85 -8.29
C PHE A 63 15.48 -2.68 -9.68
N GLY A 64 16.54 -3.44 -10.01
CA GLY A 64 17.15 -3.52 -11.33
C GLY A 64 17.69 -2.19 -11.86
N GLY A 65 18.07 -1.28 -10.96
CA GLY A 65 18.48 0.09 -11.29
C GLY A 65 17.36 0.98 -11.86
N ALA A 66 16.10 0.51 -11.86
CA ALA A 66 14.97 1.27 -12.34
C ALA A 66 14.63 2.40 -11.36
N SER A 67 14.50 3.61 -11.90
CA SER A 67 14.23 4.80 -11.11
C SER A 67 12.74 5.08 -10.90
N ASP A 68 11.87 4.47 -11.71
CA ASP A 68 10.49 4.89 -11.85
C ASP A 68 9.58 3.77 -11.34
N LEU A 69 8.99 3.97 -10.15
CA LEU A 69 8.22 2.94 -9.44
C LEU A 69 6.75 3.33 -9.29
N VAL A 70 5.86 2.40 -9.61
CA VAL A 70 4.43 2.46 -9.28
C VAL A 70 4.22 1.68 -7.98
N LEU A 71 3.85 2.37 -6.92
CA LEU A 71 3.69 1.81 -5.58
C LEU A 71 2.21 1.60 -5.26
N PHE A 72 1.83 0.35 -4.96
CA PHE A 72 0.48 0.01 -4.53
C PHE A 72 0.37 -0.04 -3.01
N LEU A 73 -0.50 0.81 -2.45
CA LEU A 73 -0.76 0.90 -1.01
C LEU A 73 -2.21 0.54 -0.71
N GLY A 74 -2.44 -0.20 0.38
CA GLY A 74 -3.78 -0.69 0.72
C GLY A 74 -3.73 -1.75 1.80
N SER A 75 -4.83 -1.94 2.52
CA SER A 75 -4.93 -2.94 3.59
C SER A 75 -4.75 -4.37 3.09
N THR A 76 -4.56 -5.32 4.01
CA THR A 76 -4.58 -6.75 3.65
C THR A 76 -5.92 -7.17 3.04
N GLY A 77 -5.88 -7.97 1.98
CA GLY A 77 -7.09 -8.52 1.35
C GLY A 77 -7.85 -7.57 0.42
N VAL A 78 -7.42 -6.32 0.21
CA VAL A 78 -8.07 -5.38 -0.73
C VAL A 78 -7.82 -5.73 -2.20
N GLY A 79 -6.91 -6.67 -2.50
CA GLY A 79 -6.68 -7.18 -3.86
C GLY A 79 -5.47 -6.59 -4.60
N LYS A 80 -4.48 -6.02 -3.90
CA LYS A 80 -3.24 -5.46 -4.50
C LYS A 80 -2.47 -6.47 -5.36
N SER A 81 -2.22 -7.67 -4.86
CA SER A 81 -1.49 -8.71 -5.59
C SER A 81 -2.27 -9.19 -6.81
N THR A 82 -3.59 -9.35 -6.67
CA THR A 82 -4.49 -9.67 -7.77
C THR A 82 -4.44 -8.58 -8.85
N LEU A 83 -4.54 -7.31 -8.44
CA LEU A 83 -4.49 -6.16 -9.32
C LEU A 83 -3.14 -6.10 -10.05
N SER A 84 -2.02 -6.26 -9.34
CA SER A 84 -0.66 -6.23 -9.90
C SER A 84 -0.49 -7.29 -11.00
N LYS A 85 -0.95 -8.52 -10.75
CA LYS A 85 -0.93 -9.61 -11.73
C LYS A 85 -1.88 -9.36 -12.90
N PHE A 86 -3.03 -8.77 -12.63
CA PHE A 86 -4.02 -8.44 -13.64
C PHE A 86 -3.48 -7.39 -14.63
N ILE A 87 -2.91 -6.30 -14.12
CA ILE A 87 -2.40 -5.22 -14.99
C ILE A 87 -1.11 -5.60 -15.73
N THR A 88 -0.32 -6.52 -15.19
CA THR A 88 0.87 -7.08 -15.86
C THR A 88 0.56 -8.24 -16.80
N HIS A 89 -0.72 -8.53 -17.03
CA HIS A 89 -1.17 -9.60 -17.93
C HIS A 89 -0.57 -10.97 -17.56
N ASN A 90 -0.55 -11.30 -16.27
CA ASN A 90 0.08 -12.53 -15.82
C ASN A 90 -0.74 -13.78 -16.22
N PRO A 91 -0.23 -14.68 -17.08
CA PRO A 91 -1.02 -15.79 -17.65
C PRO A 91 -1.52 -16.80 -16.63
N SER A 92 -0.99 -16.84 -15.40
CA SER A 92 -1.48 -17.73 -14.34
C SER A 92 -2.77 -17.23 -13.68
N LEU A 93 -3.19 -15.98 -13.93
CA LEU A 93 -4.38 -15.42 -13.31
C LEU A 93 -5.64 -16.01 -13.96
N GLN A 94 -6.50 -16.61 -13.16
CA GLN A 94 -7.73 -17.25 -13.60
C GLN A 94 -8.89 -16.78 -12.74
N SER A 95 -10.09 -16.75 -13.32
CA SER A 95 -11.33 -16.59 -12.58
C SER A 95 -11.93 -17.96 -12.27
N VAL A 96 -12.29 -18.20 -11.02
CA VAL A 96 -12.94 -19.43 -10.58
C VAL A 96 -14.24 -19.13 -9.85
N LYS A 97 -15.21 -20.03 -9.97
CA LYS A 97 -16.47 -19.94 -9.23
C LYS A 97 -16.28 -20.54 -7.85
N ILE A 98 -16.50 -19.75 -6.81
CA ILE A 98 -16.52 -20.19 -5.41
C ILE A 98 -17.89 -19.84 -4.82
N GLY A 99 -18.69 -20.88 -4.53
CA GLY A 99 -20.09 -20.72 -4.13
C GLY A 99 -20.90 -19.99 -5.20
N SER A 100 -21.51 -18.86 -4.84
CA SER A 100 -22.28 -18.00 -5.75
C SER A 100 -21.47 -16.89 -6.42
N SER A 101 -20.18 -16.76 -6.09
CA SER A 101 -19.33 -15.66 -6.55
C SER A 101 -18.20 -16.16 -7.46
N PHE A 102 -17.70 -15.28 -8.31
CA PHE A 102 -16.45 -15.52 -9.04
C PHE A 102 -15.33 -14.71 -8.39
N VAL A 103 -14.16 -15.33 -8.26
CA VAL A 103 -12.97 -14.71 -7.68
C VAL A 103 -11.75 -14.99 -8.53
N PHE A 104 -10.77 -14.10 -8.46
CA PHE A 104 -9.46 -14.35 -9.05
C PHE A 104 -8.67 -15.34 -8.20
N THR A 105 -7.97 -16.24 -8.87
CA THR A 105 -7.01 -17.17 -8.29
C THR A 105 -5.77 -17.24 -9.18
N ASP A 106 -4.68 -17.74 -8.62
CA ASP A 106 -3.48 -18.12 -9.36
C ASP A 106 -2.89 -19.41 -8.77
N ASN A 107 -1.69 -19.78 -9.24
CA ASN A 107 -0.94 -20.95 -8.77
C ASN A 107 -0.34 -20.79 -7.35
N GLY A 108 -1.01 -20.09 -6.43
CA GLY A 108 -0.69 -20.10 -4.98
C GLY A 108 -0.16 -18.80 -4.38
N THR A 109 -0.23 -17.68 -5.09
CA THR A 109 0.22 -16.34 -4.62
C THR A 109 -0.94 -15.42 -4.24
N ILE A 110 -2.14 -15.63 -4.80
CA ILE A 110 -3.38 -15.00 -4.37
C ILE A 110 -4.07 -15.93 -3.39
N SER A 111 -4.13 -15.55 -2.12
CA SER A 111 -4.92 -16.28 -1.13
C SER A 111 -6.42 -16.14 -1.43
N THR A 112 -7.12 -17.26 -1.55
CA THR A 112 -8.60 -17.32 -1.61
C THR A 112 -9.25 -17.13 -0.24
N ILE A 113 -8.46 -17.11 0.84
CA ILE A 113 -8.90 -16.92 2.23
C ILE A 113 -8.34 -15.59 2.75
N THR A 114 -9.22 -14.67 3.13
CA THR A 114 -8.92 -13.28 3.53
C THR A 114 -8.03 -13.14 4.78
N SER A 115 -7.81 -14.21 5.54
CA SER A 115 -7.13 -14.18 6.84
C SER A 115 -5.61 -14.44 6.79
N LYS A 116 -5.04 -14.80 5.63
CA LYS A 116 -3.59 -15.04 5.49
C LYS A 116 -2.98 -14.45 4.20
N SER A 117 -2.58 -13.19 4.24
CA SER A 117 -1.55 -12.56 3.37
C SER A 117 -0.24 -13.36 3.45
N MET A 118 0.24 -13.84 2.30
CA MET A 118 1.51 -14.57 2.20
C MET A 118 2.71 -13.65 1.91
N THR A 119 2.48 -12.36 1.71
CA THR A 119 3.51 -11.41 1.24
C THR A 119 4.15 -10.68 2.41
N LEU A 120 5.26 -11.23 2.92
CA LEU A 120 6.14 -10.58 3.90
C LEU A 120 7.09 -9.57 3.24
N LEU A 121 7.50 -9.85 2.00
CA LEU A 121 8.34 -8.98 1.18
C LEU A 121 7.50 -8.35 0.06
N PRO A 122 7.84 -7.13 -0.40
CA PRO A 122 7.24 -6.58 -1.61
C PRO A 122 7.50 -7.48 -2.81
N ASN A 123 6.48 -7.73 -3.62
CA ASN A 123 6.68 -8.31 -4.94
C ASN A 123 6.89 -7.20 -5.96
N ILE A 124 7.91 -7.36 -6.81
CA ILE A 124 8.20 -6.41 -7.88
C ILE A 124 7.81 -7.06 -9.19
N TYR A 125 6.88 -6.43 -9.91
CA TYR A 125 6.46 -6.85 -11.23
C TYR A 125 6.94 -5.84 -12.26
N LYS A 126 7.57 -6.30 -13.33
CA LYS A 126 7.96 -5.44 -14.44
C LYS A 126 6.88 -5.49 -15.51
N ASP A 127 6.27 -4.34 -15.81
CA ASP A 127 5.29 -4.27 -16.88
C ASP A 127 5.95 -4.57 -18.23
N PRO A 128 5.44 -5.54 -19.02
CA PRO A 128 6.10 -5.96 -20.25
C PRO A 128 6.13 -4.87 -21.33
N GLU A 129 5.16 -3.96 -21.34
CA GLU A 129 5.02 -2.91 -22.36
C GLU A 129 5.81 -1.65 -21.98
N THR A 130 5.53 -1.08 -20.81
CA THR A 130 6.09 0.21 -20.36
C THR A 130 7.45 0.06 -19.68
N LYS A 131 7.84 -1.17 -19.31
CA LYS A 131 9.04 -1.51 -18.52
C LYS A 131 9.08 -0.90 -17.11
N GLN A 132 8.00 -0.26 -16.67
CA GLN A 132 7.87 0.30 -15.34
C GLN A 132 7.78 -0.81 -14.29
N LEU A 133 8.27 -0.54 -13.08
CA LEU A 133 8.17 -1.47 -11.97
C LEU A 133 6.92 -1.17 -11.15
N ILE A 134 6.09 -2.18 -10.97
CA ILE A 134 4.94 -2.18 -10.07
C ILE A 134 5.36 -2.90 -8.80
N VAL A 135 5.25 -2.20 -7.68
CA VAL A 135 5.61 -2.71 -6.37
C VAL A 135 4.33 -3.03 -5.60
N ASP A 136 4.08 -4.32 -5.43
CA ASP A 136 3.00 -4.87 -4.60
C ASP A 136 3.51 -5.01 -3.16
N CYS A 137 3.23 -4.01 -2.34
CA CYS A 137 3.65 -4.01 -0.96
C CYS A 137 2.78 -4.91 -0.07
N PRO A 138 3.33 -5.42 1.04
CA PRO A 138 2.53 -6.02 2.09
C PRO A 138 1.36 -5.11 2.50
N GLY A 139 0.21 -5.73 2.81
CA GLY A 139 -0.93 -4.96 3.29
C GLY A 139 -0.72 -4.42 4.70
N PHE A 140 -1.12 -3.17 4.92
CA PHE A 140 -1.20 -2.63 6.28
C PHE A 140 -2.35 -3.30 7.05
N SER A 141 -2.31 -3.21 8.38
CA SER A 141 -3.35 -3.75 9.27
C SER A 141 -3.59 -5.25 9.14
N ASP A 142 -2.52 -6.02 8.92
CA ASP A 142 -2.60 -7.46 9.11
C ASP A 142 -2.82 -7.75 10.60
N THR A 143 -3.89 -8.45 10.95
CA THR A 143 -4.31 -8.77 12.34
C THR A 143 -3.35 -9.75 13.03
N ARG A 144 -2.12 -9.86 12.55
CA ARG A 144 -1.20 -10.96 12.80
C ARG A 144 -0.03 -10.63 13.70
N GLU A 145 0.11 -9.38 14.17
CA GLU A 145 1.02 -8.86 15.21
C GLU A 145 1.63 -7.51 14.77
N GLU A 146 1.94 -6.62 15.72
CA GLU A 146 2.57 -5.30 15.49
C GLU A 146 3.83 -5.35 14.59
N LYS A 147 4.56 -6.47 14.64
CA LYS A 147 5.78 -6.70 13.84
C LYS A 147 5.53 -6.65 12.32
N TYR A 148 4.38 -7.12 11.85
CA TYR A 148 4.04 -7.11 10.42
C TYR A 148 3.76 -5.69 9.93
N GLU A 149 3.20 -4.85 10.80
CA GLU A 149 2.95 -3.44 10.50
C GLU A 149 4.26 -2.64 10.43
N ILE A 150 5.21 -2.94 11.33
CA ILE A 150 6.56 -2.38 11.29
C ILE A 150 7.28 -2.78 9.99
N ALA A 151 7.24 -4.07 9.64
CA ALA A 151 7.87 -4.56 8.40
C ALA A 151 7.25 -3.92 7.15
N ALA A 152 5.91 -3.89 7.06
CA ALA A 152 5.22 -3.25 5.93
C ALA A 152 5.60 -1.77 5.80
N SER A 153 5.62 -1.04 6.91
CA SER A 153 6.01 0.38 6.94
C SER A 153 7.48 0.58 6.54
N PHE A 154 8.37 -0.29 7.02
CA PHE A 154 9.79 -0.29 6.65
C PHE A 154 9.98 -0.50 5.14
N PHE A 155 9.32 -1.52 4.56
CA PHE A 155 9.45 -1.79 3.14
C PHE A 155 8.89 -0.68 2.27
N VAL A 156 7.73 -0.12 2.64
CA VAL A 156 7.16 1.02 1.92
C VAL A 156 8.11 2.21 1.96
N LYS A 157 8.69 2.51 3.14
CA LYS A 157 9.69 3.57 3.25
C LYS A 157 10.95 3.27 2.42
N LYS A 158 11.46 2.04 2.40
CA LYS A 158 12.61 1.65 1.56
C LYS A 158 12.31 1.85 0.07
N VAL A 159 11.11 1.48 -0.38
CA VAL A 159 10.66 1.68 -1.77
C VAL A 159 10.56 3.17 -2.09
N LEU A 160 9.98 3.96 -1.18
CA LEU A 160 9.89 5.41 -1.31
C LEU A 160 11.28 6.03 -1.41
N GLU A 161 12.26 5.62 -0.61
CA GLU A 161 13.64 6.14 -0.65
C GLU A 161 14.41 5.71 -1.91
N TYR A 162 14.12 4.52 -2.46
CA TYR A 162 14.84 3.98 -3.63
C TYR A 162 14.38 4.60 -4.95
N GLY A 163 13.07 4.79 -5.14
CA GLY A 163 12.53 5.31 -6.40
C GLY A 163 13.00 6.74 -6.63
N LYS A 164 13.51 7.09 -7.82
CA LYS A 164 13.75 8.51 -8.17
C LYS A 164 12.47 9.20 -8.61
N LYS A 165 11.53 8.44 -9.19
CA LYS A 165 10.20 8.88 -9.58
C LYS A 165 9.16 7.90 -9.08
N LEU A 166 8.07 8.43 -8.53
CA LEU A 166 7.04 7.61 -7.91
C LEU A 166 5.67 7.94 -8.50
N LYS A 167 4.82 6.91 -8.60
CA LYS A 167 3.37 7.03 -8.65
C LYS A 167 2.80 6.24 -7.50
N ILE A 168 1.82 6.79 -6.79
CA ILE A 168 1.24 6.12 -5.63
C ILE A 168 -0.22 5.82 -5.94
N ILE A 169 -0.54 4.54 -5.92
CA ILE A 169 -1.87 4.04 -6.22
C ILE A 169 -2.45 3.43 -4.95
N LEU A 170 -3.46 4.10 -4.41
CA LEU A 170 -4.24 3.60 -3.28
C LEU A 170 -5.21 2.55 -3.78
N VAL A 171 -5.29 1.43 -3.08
CA VAL A 171 -6.15 0.29 -3.43
C VAL A 171 -7.05 0.02 -2.24
N GLU A 172 -8.36 0.14 -2.44
CA GLU A 172 -9.34 -0.07 -1.38
C GLU A 172 -10.57 -0.78 -1.91
N ASN A 173 -11.26 -1.54 -1.06
CA ASN A 173 -12.51 -2.19 -1.44
C ASN A 173 -13.57 -1.14 -1.74
N HIS A 174 -14.32 -1.32 -2.83
CA HIS A 174 -15.43 -0.46 -3.21
C HIS A 174 -16.43 -0.21 -2.07
N PHE A 175 -16.73 -1.26 -1.29
CA PHE A 175 -17.65 -1.16 -0.15
C PHE A 175 -17.21 -0.10 0.88
N SER A 176 -15.91 0.11 1.11
CA SER A 176 -15.41 1.13 2.05
C SER A 176 -15.40 2.55 1.47
N LEU A 177 -15.82 2.70 0.22
CA LEU A 177 -15.89 3.94 -0.54
C LEU A 177 -17.35 4.33 -0.89
N THR A 178 -18.33 3.67 -0.29
CA THR A 178 -19.76 3.91 -0.52
C THR A 178 -20.39 4.57 0.72
N GLU A 179 -21.37 5.44 0.49
CA GLU A 179 -22.13 6.05 1.59
C GLU A 179 -22.87 5.01 2.44
N GLY A 180 -22.92 5.26 3.75
CA GLY A 180 -23.54 4.36 4.73
C GLY A 180 -22.76 3.08 5.04
N ALA A 181 -21.63 2.84 4.37
CA ALA A 181 -20.76 1.70 4.65
C ALA A 181 -19.69 2.02 5.71
N ASP A 182 -18.96 0.99 6.14
CA ASP A 182 -17.86 1.13 7.07
C ASP A 182 -16.66 1.86 6.43
N ARG A 183 -16.48 3.12 6.85
CA ARG A 183 -15.39 4.02 6.42
C ARG A 183 -14.05 3.71 7.09
N PHE A 184 -13.99 2.80 8.08
CA PHE A 184 -12.78 2.54 8.85
C PHE A 184 -11.62 2.08 7.97
N GLY A 185 -11.87 1.26 6.94
CA GLY A 185 -10.84 0.80 5.99
C GLY A 185 -10.15 1.97 5.29
N PHE A 186 -10.95 2.81 4.63
CA PHE A 186 -10.44 3.95 3.87
C PHE A 186 -9.81 5.03 4.76
N LYS A 187 -10.44 5.36 5.90
CA LYS A 187 -9.85 6.28 6.89
C LYS A 187 -8.47 5.81 7.35
N ARG A 188 -8.33 4.51 7.60
CA ARG A 188 -7.07 3.93 8.04
C ARG A 188 -6.01 3.96 6.95
N LEU A 189 -6.37 3.66 5.70
CA LEU A 189 -5.48 3.78 4.55
C LEU A 189 -4.93 5.20 4.43
N LEU A 190 -5.79 6.22 4.48
CA LEU A 190 -5.39 7.63 4.42
C LEU A 190 -4.48 8.02 5.59
N LYS A 191 -4.79 7.53 6.81
CA LYS A 191 -3.94 7.72 7.98
C LYS A 191 -2.53 7.18 7.73
N HIS A 192 -2.41 5.91 7.30
CA HIS A 192 -1.11 5.31 6.99
C HIS A 192 -0.34 6.10 5.92
N VAL A 193 -1.02 6.55 4.86
CA VAL A 193 -0.40 7.37 3.82
C VAL A 193 0.15 8.67 4.41
N SER A 194 -0.63 9.35 5.26
CA SER A 194 -0.20 10.62 5.89
C SER A 194 0.94 10.46 6.89
N GLU A 195 1.06 9.29 7.53
CA GLU A 195 2.14 8.97 8.46
C GLU A 195 3.43 8.55 7.73
N LEU A 196 3.30 7.83 6.61
CA LEU A 196 4.43 7.34 5.82
C LEU A 196 5.03 8.42 4.92
N ILE A 197 4.22 9.36 4.45
CA ILE A 197 4.63 10.37 3.47
C ILE A 197 4.40 11.76 4.05
N PRO A 198 5.45 12.38 4.63
CA PRO A 198 5.39 13.76 5.07
C PRO A 198 5.03 14.68 3.90
N ASN A 199 4.22 15.70 4.16
CA ASN A 199 3.76 16.66 3.15
C ASN A 199 3.09 15.96 1.95
N VAL A 200 2.13 15.06 2.25
CA VAL A 200 1.36 14.29 1.27
C VAL A 200 0.79 15.15 0.13
N GLU A 201 0.52 16.44 0.37
CA GLU A 201 0.02 17.41 -0.60
C GLU A 201 0.92 17.58 -1.82
N ARG A 202 2.21 17.27 -1.69
CA ARG A 202 3.17 17.26 -2.80
C ARG A 202 2.86 16.18 -3.83
N LEU A 203 2.16 15.12 -3.42
CA LEU A 203 1.70 14.05 -4.31
C LEU A 203 0.49 14.45 -5.15
N ARG A 204 0.03 15.71 -5.11
CA ARG A 204 -1.13 16.15 -5.88
C ARG A 204 -0.95 15.78 -7.37
N GLY A 205 -1.93 15.08 -7.91
CA GLY A 205 -1.90 14.51 -9.26
C GLY A 205 -1.16 13.17 -9.36
N SER A 206 -0.13 12.92 -8.55
CA SER A 206 0.65 11.65 -8.55
C SER A 206 0.07 10.56 -7.63
N LEU A 207 -1.07 10.87 -6.97
CA LEU A 207 -1.83 10.00 -6.11
C LEU A 207 -3.16 9.63 -6.78
N ALA A 208 -3.43 8.33 -6.90
CA ALA A 208 -4.66 7.81 -7.52
C ALA A 208 -5.31 6.72 -6.67
N LEU A 209 -6.57 6.40 -6.96
CA LEU A 209 -7.37 5.40 -6.26
C LEU A 209 -7.89 4.34 -7.23
N ILE A 210 -7.76 3.07 -6.83
CA ILE A 210 -8.42 1.95 -7.50
C ILE A 210 -9.39 1.31 -6.51
N ALA A 211 -10.68 1.44 -6.81
CA ALA A 211 -11.75 0.78 -6.06
C ALA A 211 -11.89 -0.67 -6.53
N THR A 212 -11.59 -1.63 -5.68
CA THR A 212 -11.59 -3.06 -6.03
C THR A 212 -12.88 -3.74 -5.62
N LYS A 213 -13.08 -4.95 -6.15
CA LYS A 213 -14.23 -5.82 -5.82
C LYS A 213 -15.58 -5.18 -6.13
N VAL A 214 -15.61 -4.24 -7.09
CA VAL A 214 -16.84 -3.63 -7.60
C VAL A 214 -17.72 -4.73 -8.21
N ILE A 215 -19.00 -4.76 -7.84
CA ILE A 215 -19.92 -5.81 -8.30
C ILE A 215 -20.44 -5.44 -9.69
N ASN A 216 -20.63 -6.44 -10.56
CA ASN A 216 -21.18 -6.22 -11.90
C ASN A 216 -22.71 -6.17 -11.82
N GLN A 217 -23.27 -5.03 -11.41
CA GLN A 217 -24.72 -4.82 -11.35
C GLN A 217 -25.29 -4.10 -12.59
N GLY A 218 -24.45 -3.85 -13.59
CA GLY A 218 -24.84 -3.08 -14.79
C GLY A 218 -24.80 -1.56 -14.61
N ILE A 219 -24.36 -1.09 -13.44
CA ILE A 219 -24.12 0.34 -13.19
C ILE A 219 -22.93 0.81 -14.03
N PRO A 220 -23.06 1.87 -14.84
CA PRO A 220 -21.95 2.46 -15.59
C PRO A 220 -20.78 2.90 -14.70
N ASP A 221 -19.56 2.83 -15.21
CA ASP A 221 -18.37 3.20 -14.43
C ASP A 221 -18.35 4.67 -14.03
N ASP A 222 -18.92 5.57 -14.84
CA ASP A 222 -18.95 7.00 -14.52
C ASP A 222 -19.91 7.30 -13.35
N GLU A 223 -20.99 6.53 -13.22
CA GLU A 223 -21.93 6.63 -12.10
C GLU A 223 -21.29 6.11 -10.81
N GLU A 224 -20.66 4.93 -10.85
CA GLU A 224 -19.91 4.38 -9.70
C GLU A 224 -18.77 5.32 -9.25
N LYS A 225 -18.07 5.96 -10.19
CA LYS A 225 -17.05 6.95 -9.85
C LYS A 225 -17.65 8.21 -9.23
N ALA A 226 -18.79 8.69 -9.73
CA ALA A 226 -19.48 9.84 -9.16
C ALA A 226 -19.90 9.57 -7.71
N ASP A 227 -20.37 8.35 -7.41
CA ASP A 227 -20.71 7.94 -6.04
C ASP A 227 -19.49 7.94 -5.11
N ILE A 228 -18.34 7.40 -5.57
CA ILE A 228 -17.08 7.45 -4.81
C ILE A 228 -16.65 8.91 -4.55
N LEU A 229 -16.76 9.78 -5.54
CA LEU A 229 -16.40 11.21 -5.40
C LEU A 229 -17.32 11.93 -4.41
N SER A 230 -18.61 11.67 -4.47
CA SER A 230 -19.59 12.20 -3.50
C SER A 230 -19.23 11.75 -2.08
N PHE A 231 -18.94 10.46 -1.91
CA PHE A 231 -18.46 9.91 -0.63
C PHE A 231 -17.20 10.62 -0.13
N MET A 232 -16.18 10.79 -0.98
CA MET A 232 -14.93 11.46 -0.61
C MET A 232 -15.17 12.92 -0.19
N SER A 233 -16.05 13.64 -0.88
CA SER A 233 -16.41 15.03 -0.57
C SER A 233 -17.09 15.13 0.79
N ASN A 234 -18.09 14.27 1.05
CA ASN A 234 -18.78 14.23 2.34
C ASN A 234 -17.82 13.84 3.47
N PHE A 235 -16.96 12.86 3.24
CA PHE A 235 -15.97 12.44 4.22
C PHE A 235 -14.96 13.56 4.54
N ALA A 236 -14.54 14.34 3.55
CA ALA A 236 -13.71 15.53 3.79
C ALA A 236 -14.43 16.56 4.66
N ASN A 237 -15.72 16.80 4.43
CA ASN A 237 -16.52 17.71 5.26
C ASN A 237 -16.63 17.22 6.71
N ASP A 238 -16.83 15.92 6.92
CA ASP A 238 -16.86 15.32 8.25
C ASP A 238 -15.52 15.52 8.99
N LEU A 239 -14.40 15.28 8.31
CA LEU A 239 -13.06 15.51 8.89
C LEU A 239 -12.80 16.98 9.22
N ARG A 240 -13.27 17.92 8.39
CA ARG A 240 -13.17 19.36 8.68
C ARG A 240 -13.97 19.73 9.92
N ASN A 241 -15.18 19.17 10.07
CA ASN A 241 -15.99 19.36 11.27
C ASN A 241 -15.27 18.80 12.50
N ASP A 242 -14.72 17.60 12.42
CA ASP A 242 -13.94 16.97 13.50
C ASP A 242 -12.76 17.84 13.95
N LEU A 243 -12.03 18.46 13.01
CA LEU A 243 -10.92 19.38 13.33
C LEU A 243 -11.36 20.62 14.13
N THR A 244 -12.58 21.12 13.90
CA THR A 244 -13.09 22.25 14.68
C THR A 244 -13.35 21.89 16.14
N VAL A 245 -13.78 20.64 16.38
CA VAL A 245 -14.10 20.11 17.72
C VAL A 245 -12.82 19.69 18.47
N GLN A 246 -11.86 19.08 17.77
CA GLN A 246 -10.69 18.44 18.35
C GLN A 246 -9.53 19.39 18.73
N LYS A 247 -9.71 20.71 18.65
CA LYS A 247 -8.64 21.71 18.89
C LYS A 247 -7.88 21.55 20.23
N GLN A 248 -8.49 20.90 21.22
CA GLN A 248 -7.89 20.68 22.54
C GLN A 248 -7.05 19.39 22.64
N ASN A 249 -7.18 18.46 21.69
CA ASN A 249 -6.38 17.22 21.64
C ASN A 249 -5.42 17.27 20.46
N GLU A 250 -4.18 17.69 20.72
CA GLU A 250 -3.16 17.92 19.70
C GLU A 250 -2.88 16.67 18.84
N THR A 251 -2.85 15.48 19.46
CA THR A 251 -2.56 14.23 18.75
C THR A 251 -3.69 13.85 17.79
N LEU A 252 -4.95 13.92 18.25
CA LEU A 252 -6.11 13.66 17.40
C LEU A 252 -6.22 14.71 16.29
N PHE A 253 -5.98 15.97 16.63
CA PHE A 253 -5.98 17.06 15.66
C PHE A 253 -4.98 16.81 14.53
N LYS A 254 -3.70 16.54 14.84
CA LYS A 254 -2.66 16.25 13.83
C LYS A 254 -2.99 15.02 12.97
N THR A 255 -3.54 13.98 13.60
CA THR A 255 -3.94 12.76 12.89
C THR A 255 -5.07 13.05 11.90
N THR A 256 -6.13 13.72 12.35
CA THR A 256 -7.27 14.10 11.51
C THR A 256 -6.84 15.05 10.40
N GLU A 257 -5.93 15.98 10.69
CA GLU A 257 -5.37 16.92 9.71
C GLU A 257 -4.59 16.19 8.62
N GLY A 258 -3.73 15.23 9.00
CA GLY A 258 -2.99 14.39 8.05
C GLY A 258 -3.92 13.58 7.13
N ILE A 259 -4.97 12.97 7.70
CA ILE A 259 -5.99 12.23 6.93
C ILE A 259 -6.68 13.16 5.94
N LEU A 260 -7.12 14.35 6.38
CA LEU A 260 -7.78 15.32 5.52
C LEU A 260 -6.88 15.76 4.36
N LYS A 261 -5.60 16.08 4.65
CA LYS A 261 -4.61 16.44 3.64
C LYS A 261 -4.41 15.34 2.61
N ALA A 262 -4.29 14.08 3.05
CA ALA A 262 -4.18 12.94 2.15
C ALA A 262 -5.44 12.78 1.27
N LEU A 263 -6.62 12.93 1.87
CA LEU A 263 -7.91 12.85 1.16
C LEU A 263 -8.05 13.96 0.12
N GLU A 264 -7.75 15.21 0.46
CA GLU A 264 -7.85 16.35 -0.46
C GLU A 264 -6.81 16.24 -1.59
N THR A 265 -5.63 15.71 -1.30
CA THR A 265 -4.61 15.42 -2.31
C THR A 265 -5.09 14.36 -3.29
N LEU A 266 -5.72 13.30 -2.78
CA LEU A 266 -6.34 12.29 -3.61
C LEU A 266 -7.53 12.87 -4.37
N TYR A 267 -8.44 13.61 -3.74
CA TYR A 267 -9.63 14.15 -4.39
C TYR A 267 -9.30 15.08 -5.56
N GLY A 268 -8.20 15.83 -5.46
CA GLY A 268 -7.70 16.67 -6.54
C GLY A 268 -8.71 17.76 -6.92
N ASP A 269 -9.09 17.79 -8.20
CA ASP A 269 -10.08 18.72 -8.75
C ASP A 269 -11.52 18.20 -8.69
N GLY A 270 -11.74 16.98 -8.18
CA GLY A 270 -13.05 16.32 -8.16
C GLY A 270 -13.52 15.82 -9.52
N SER A 271 -12.66 15.76 -10.54
CA SER A 271 -13.01 15.24 -11.88
C SER A 271 -13.16 13.72 -11.94
N GLY A 272 -12.64 12.98 -10.95
CA GLY A 272 -12.60 11.51 -10.98
C GLY A 272 -11.55 10.91 -11.91
N ASN A 273 -10.73 11.73 -12.57
CA ASN A 273 -9.68 11.27 -13.49
C ASN A 273 -8.61 10.41 -12.81
N ASN A 274 -8.51 10.50 -11.49
CA ASN A 274 -7.57 9.75 -10.69
C ASN A 274 -8.21 8.51 -10.01
N VAL A 275 -9.45 8.16 -10.38
CA VAL A 275 -10.17 6.99 -9.85
C VAL A 275 -10.42 5.98 -10.97
N ALA A 276 -10.10 4.71 -10.72
CA ALA A 276 -10.47 3.59 -11.58
C ALA A 276 -11.16 2.48 -10.80
N LEU A 277 -11.93 1.65 -11.53
CA LEU A 277 -12.72 0.56 -10.96
C LEU A 277 -12.11 -0.78 -11.36
N PHE A 278 -11.86 -1.63 -10.37
CA PHE A 278 -11.46 -3.02 -10.58
C PHE A 278 -12.60 -3.96 -10.20
N ARG A 279 -13.41 -4.29 -11.20
CA ARG A 279 -14.61 -5.11 -11.06
C ARG A 279 -14.27 -6.57 -10.77
N LYS A 280 -15.15 -7.25 -10.02
CA LYS A 280 -15.09 -8.71 -9.83
C LYS A 280 -15.26 -9.41 -11.19
N PRO A 281 -14.72 -10.61 -11.38
CA PRO A 281 -15.13 -11.41 -12.52
C PRO A 281 -16.62 -11.78 -12.40
N ASN A 282 -17.26 -12.02 -13.55
CA ASN A 282 -18.66 -12.48 -13.65
C ASN A 282 -18.79 -13.88 -14.27
N ARG A 283 -17.68 -14.52 -14.59
CA ARG A 283 -17.61 -15.88 -15.14
C ARG A 283 -16.28 -16.52 -14.80
N ALA A 284 -16.22 -17.85 -14.84
CA ALA A 284 -14.97 -18.59 -14.66
C ALA A 284 -14.16 -18.64 -15.97
N GLY A 285 -12.86 -18.96 -15.84
CA GLY A 285 -11.91 -19.05 -16.94
C GLY A 285 -11.02 -17.81 -17.05
N ASP A 286 -10.52 -17.60 -18.25
CA ASP A 286 -9.58 -16.54 -18.58
C ASP A 286 -10.21 -15.13 -18.38
N PRO A 287 -9.64 -14.28 -17.51
CA PRO A 287 -10.09 -12.90 -17.30
C PRO A 287 -10.15 -12.03 -18.55
N TRP A 288 -9.21 -12.20 -19.48
CA TRP A 288 -9.06 -11.35 -20.67
C TRP A 288 -10.12 -11.63 -21.73
N GLN A 289 -10.83 -12.75 -21.62
CA GLN A 289 -11.97 -13.01 -22.49
C GLN A 289 -13.25 -12.28 -22.03
N SER A 290 -13.28 -11.71 -20.82
CA SER A 290 -14.42 -10.92 -20.32
C SER A 290 -14.32 -9.47 -20.79
N SER A 291 -15.32 -8.98 -21.52
CA SER A 291 -15.35 -7.58 -22.00
C SER A 291 -15.32 -6.56 -20.85
N ILE A 292 -15.99 -6.86 -19.74
CA ILE A 292 -16.01 -6.00 -18.55
C ILE A 292 -14.61 -5.90 -17.96
N LEU A 293 -13.91 -7.03 -17.81
CA LEU A 293 -12.56 -7.03 -17.26
C LEU A 293 -11.56 -6.42 -18.24
N LEU A 294 -11.72 -6.63 -19.55
CA LEU A 294 -10.87 -6.00 -20.55
C LEU A 294 -11.00 -4.46 -20.49
N LYS A 295 -12.22 -3.94 -20.29
CA LYS A 295 -12.43 -2.51 -20.05
C LYS A 295 -11.74 -2.05 -18.76
N CYS A 296 -11.91 -2.77 -17.64
CA CYS A 296 -11.19 -2.47 -16.39
C CYS A 296 -9.67 -2.44 -16.60
N TYR A 297 -9.12 -3.40 -17.35
CA TYR A 297 -7.70 -3.46 -17.67
C TYR A 297 -7.25 -2.20 -18.41
N GLN A 298 -7.99 -1.78 -19.44
CA GLN A 298 -7.69 -0.58 -20.22
C GLN A 298 -7.76 0.69 -19.35
N ASP A 299 -8.83 0.85 -18.57
CA ASP A 299 -9.04 2.04 -17.74
C ASP A 299 -8.00 2.16 -16.62
N ILE A 300 -7.67 1.04 -15.96
CA ILE A 300 -6.64 1.01 -14.91
C ILE A 300 -5.25 1.29 -15.50
N ARG A 301 -4.93 0.72 -16.68
CA ARG A 301 -3.66 1.02 -17.34
C ARG A 301 -3.58 2.47 -17.77
N ALA A 302 -4.67 3.03 -18.31
CA ALA A 302 -4.74 4.45 -18.64
C ALA A 302 -4.46 5.31 -17.41
N LEU A 303 -5.13 5.03 -16.29
CA LEU A 303 -4.88 5.70 -15.02
C LEU A 303 -3.41 5.64 -14.63
N ILE A 304 -2.86 4.42 -14.47
CA ILE A 304 -1.52 4.21 -13.92
C ILE A 304 -0.43 4.75 -14.86
N PHE A 305 -0.51 4.47 -16.16
CA PHE A 305 0.59 4.70 -17.09
C PHE A 305 0.50 6.02 -17.84
N HIS A 306 -0.70 6.58 -18.01
CA HIS A 306 -0.92 7.75 -18.85
C HIS A 306 -1.46 8.96 -18.08
N THR A 307 -2.42 8.77 -17.17
CA THR A 307 -3.10 9.88 -16.49
C THR A 307 -2.37 10.35 -15.25
N THR A 308 -1.91 9.44 -14.38
CA THR A 308 -1.22 9.80 -13.14
C THR A 308 0.20 10.27 -13.45
N PRO A 309 0.57 11.55 -13.25
CA PRO A 309 1.94 12.02 -13.38
C PRO A 309 2.91 11.36 -12.40
N TRP A 310 4.19 11.42 -12.76
CA TRP A 310 5.29 11.07 -11.86
C TRP A 310 5.59 12.21 -10.89
N ILE A 311 5.94 11.87 -9.65
CA ILE A 311 6.59 12.80 -8.73
C ILE A 311 8.09 12.48 -8.61
N ASP A 312 8.95 13.50 -8.71
CA ASP A 312 10.37 13.36 -8.43
C ASP A 312 10.62 13.23 -6.92
N ASN A 313 11.26 12.13 -6.54
CA ASN A 313 11.54 11.77 -5.16
C ASN A 313 12.75 12.53 -4.56
N GLN A 314 13.60 13.12 -5.41
CA GLN A 314 14.83 13.83 -5.00
C GLN A 314 14.60 15.11 -4.18
N ASN A 315 13.34 15.49 -3.97
CA ASN A 315 12.98 16.67 -3.18
C ASN A 315 12.32 16.30 -1.83
N GLN A 316 12.29 15.04 -1.39
CA GLN A 316 11.72 14.65 -0.08
C GLN A 316 12.54 15.17 1.11
#